data_AF-A0A235CLW1-F1
#
_entry.id   AF-A0A235CLW1-F1
#
_cell.length_a   1.000
_cell.length_b   1.000
_cell.length_c   1.000
_cell.angle_alpha   90.00
_cell.angle_beta   90.00
_cell.angle_gamma   90.00
#
_symmetry.space_group_name_H-M   'P 1'
#
loop_
_entity.id
_entity.type
_entity.pdbx_description
1 polymer ?
#
loop_
_entity_poly.entity_id
_entity_poly.type
_entity_poly.pdbx_seq_one_letter_code
_entity_poly.pdbx_strand_id
1 'polypeptide(L)'
;MTAHHESKKGPNPAQVQAPQSAQHNSTAVECSTAATHQPTKTATKTERAYMLFLSCPGGVTEGDILRQCRLSSGRNYATKIERALSIRLHREQEGNPDGIGAHFRYRITSRADAERVAGLVDQMRQRRNAPPLSLQERGALIARYPEQAVTAAA
;
A
#
# COMPACT_ATOMS: atom_id res chain seq x y z
N MET A 1 64.05 -10.81 -28.97
CA MET A 1 63.92 -9.34 -29.03
C MET A 1 62.44 -9.06 -29.21
N THR A 2 61.54 -9.03 -28.23
CA THR A 2 61.51 -8.62 -26.81
C THR A 2 61.86 -7.15 -26.56
N ALA A 3 60.81 -6.32 -26.47
CA ALA A 3 60.65 -5.16 -25.58
C ALA A 3 59.16 -4.77 -25.66
N HIS A 4 58.29 -5.16 -24.71
CA HIS A 4 57.98 -4.47 -23.45
C HIS A 4 57.80 -2.95 -23.59
N HIS A 5 56.56 -2.47 -23.39
CA HIS A 5 56.34 -1.43 -22.39
C HIS A 5 54.96 -1.53 -21.72
N GLU A 6 55.05 -1.37 -20.41
CA GLU A 6 54.10 -1.58 -19.33
C GLU A 6 53.25 -0.32 -19.13
N SER A 7 52.00 -0.46 -18.68
CA SER A 7 51.29 0.67 -18.05
C SER A 7 50.52 0.17 -16.83
N LYS A 8 51.03 0.61 -15.69
CA LYS A 8 50.64 0.29 -14.32
C LYS A 8 49.24 0.80 -14.00
N LYS A 9 48.46 -0.07 -13.36
CA LYS A 9 47.18 0.23 -12.70
C LYS A 9 47.48 0.97 -11.39
N GLY A 10 47.22 2.28 -11.36
CA GLY A 10 47.24 3.08 -10.13
C GLY A 10 45.91 3.00 -9.36
N PRO A 11 45.90 3.18 -8.03
CA PRO A 11 44.71 3.03 -7.20
C PRO A 11 43.72 4.20 -7.33
N ASN A 12 42.44 3.85 -7.24
CA ASN A 12 41.27 4.72 -7.37
C ASN A 12 41.17 5.71 -6.19
N PRO A 13 41.10 7.03 -6.40
CA PRO A 13 40.92 7.96 -5.29
C PRO A 13 39.47 8.02 -4.82
N ALA A 14 39.34 7.83 -3.51
CA ALA A 14 38.39 8.40 -2.56
C ALA A 14 36.97 8.80 -3.06
N GLN A 15 36.01 8.14 -2.41
CA GLN A 15 34.60 8.50 -2.33
C GLN A 15 34.41 9.98 -2.00
N VAL A 16 33.82 10.73 -2.92
CA VAL A 16 33.14 12.00 -2.61
C VAL A 16 31.74 11.68 -2.12
N GLN A 17 31.56 11.79 -0.82
CA GLN A 17 30.28 11.67 -0.14
C GLN A 17 29.51 12.99 -0.33
N ALA A 18 28.46 12.95 -1.14
CA ALA A 18 27.55 14.10 -1.30
C ALA A 18 26.78 14.34 0.02
N PRO A 19 26.57 15.60 0.44
CA PRO A 19 25.86 15.89 1.68
C PRO A 19 24.39 15.47 1.58
N GLN A 20 23.99 14.59 2.49
CA GLN A 20 22.60 14.24 2.74
C GLN A 20 21.95 15.36 3.54
N SER A 21 21.11 16.16 2.89
CA SER A 21 20.09 16.93 3.59
C SER A 21 19.07 17.45 2.60
N ALA A 22 18.08 16.62 2.31
CA ALA A 22 16.79 17.11 1.89
C ALA A 22 15.74 16.27 2.62
N GLN A 23 15.20 16.85 3.69
CA GLN A 23 14.00 16.38 4.34
C GLN A 23 12.84 16.56 3.35
N HIS A 24 12.62 15.56 2.51
CA HIS A 24 11.44 15.53 1.67
C HIS A 24 10.29 14.99 2.51
N ASN A 25 9.40 15.91 2.89
CA ASN A 25 8.14 15.68 3.55
C ASN A 25 7.31 14.67 2.74
N SER A 26 7.57 13.39 2.99
CA SER A 26 6.72 12.30 2.53
C SER A 26 5.45 12.44 3.34
N THR A 27 4.33 12.77 2.71
CA THR A 27 3.00 12.65 3.30
C THR A 27 2.83 11.20 3.71
N ALA A 28 3.26 10.90 4.94
CA ALA A 28 3.25 9.57 5.50
C ALA A 28 1.82 9.08 5.43
N VAL A 29 1.61 7.92 4.80
CA VAL A 29 0.30 7.29 4.82
C VAL A 29 -0.01 7.06 6.30
N GLU A 30 -1.07 7.69 6.80
CA GLU A 30 -1.61 7.44 8.13
C GLU A 30 -2.28 6.06 8.15
N CYS A 31 -1.46 5.02 7.96
CA CYS A 31 -1.81 3.64 8.21
C CYS A 31 -1.62 3.39 9.69
N SER A 32 -2.57 2.70 10.31
CA SER A 32 -2.42 2.32 11.71
C SER A 32 -1.18 1.43 11.88
N THR A 33 -0.22 1.91 12.69
CA THR A 33 0.98 1.19 13.14
C THR A 33 0.69 0.14 14.21
N ALA A 34 -0.58 0.01 14.63
CA ALA A 34 -1.05 -0.98 15.58
C ALA A 34 -0.90 -2.39 14.98
N ALA A 35 0.31 -2.93 15.14
CA ALA A 35 0.86 -4.06 14.45
C ALA A 35 0.83 -3.88 12.93
N THR A 36 1.99 -3.61 12.33
CA THR A 36 2.27 -4.06 10.97
C THR A 36 1.64 -5.44 10.83
N HIS A 37 0.51 -5.57 10.10
CA HIS A 37 -0.09 -6.87 9.79
C HIS A 37 0.94 -7.56 8.91
N GLN A 38 1.96 -8.11 9.56
CA GLN A 38 3.09 -8.79 8.95
C GLN A 38 2.41 -9.89 8.18
N PRO A 39 2.41 -9.80 6.84
CA PRO A 39 1.74 -10.79 6.06
C PRO A 39 2.37 -12.11 6.43
N THR A 40 1.56 -13.03 6.95
CA THR A 40 2.01 -14.40 7.11
C THR A 40 2.57 -14.81 5.75
N LYS A 41 3.63 -15.64 5.71
CA LYS A 41 4.21 -16.08 4.42
C LYS A 41 3.16 -16.72 3.49
N THR A 42 2.00 -17.10 4.04
CA THR A 42 0.84 -17.69 3.38
C THR A 42 -0.23 -16.68 2.91
N ALA A 43 -0.08 -15.38 3.19
CA ALA A 43 -1.01 -14.34 2.77
C ALA A 43 -0.93 -14.10 1.25
N THR A 44 -2.06 -14.20 0.54
CA THR A 44 -2.08 -13.95 -0.92
C THR A 44 -1.80 -12.49 -1.24
N LYS A 45 -1.29 -12.19 -2.45
CA LYS A 45 -1.02 -10.81 -2.89
C LYS A 45 -2.23 -9.89 -2.72
N THR A 46 -3.40 -10.37 -3.12
CA THR A 46 -4.67 -9.64 -3.04
C THR A 46 -5.12 -9.40 -1.61
N GLU A 47 -5.00 -10.39 -0.72
CA GLU A 47 -5.37 -10.21 0.69
C GLU A 47 -4.50 -9.14 1.34
N ARG A 48 -3.18 -9.16 1.11
CA ARG A 48 -2.26 -8.17 1.68
C ARG A 48 -2.63 -6.75 1.24
N ALA A 49 -2.98 -6.58 -0.03
CA ALA A 49 -3.44 -5.30 -0.54
C ALA A 49 -4.77 -4.88 0.12
N TYR A 50 -5.73 -5.79 0.28
CA TYR A 50 -7.04 -5.45 0.87
C TYR A 50 -6.95 -5.15 2.36
N MET A 51 -6.08 -5.85 3.09
CA MET A 51 -5.74 -5.51 4.47
C MET A 51 -5.11 -4.12 4.57
N LEU A 52 -4.27 -3.74 3.60
CA LEU A 52 -3.70 -2.40 3.55
C LEU A 52 -4.80 -1.33 3.38
N PHE A 53 -5.74 -1.55 2.46
CA PHE A 53 -6.91 -0.66 2.30
C PHE A 53 -7.65 -0.47 3.63
N LEU A 54 -7.91 -1.54 4.39
CA LEU A 54 -8.57 -1.46 5.69
C LEU A 54 -7.73 -0.75 6.75
N SER A 55 -6.41 -0.92 6.73
CA SER A 55 -5.49 -0.38 7.73
C SER A 55 -5.19 1.11 7.55
N CYS A 56 -5.49 1.67 6.38
CA CYS A 56 -5.16 3.04 5.99
C CYS A 56 -6.43 3.82 5.62
N PRO A 57 -7.20 4.33 6.61
CA PRO A 57 -8.45 5.03 6.37
C PRO A 57 -8.28 6.33 5.55
N GLY A 58 -7.07 6.92 5.52
CA GLY A 58 -6.72 8.05 4.65
C GLY A 58 -6.55 7.68 3.16
N GLY A 59 -6.66 6.40 2.82
CA GLY A 59 -6.48 5.89 1.47
C GLY A 59 -5.07 5.40 1.17
N VAL A 60 -4.93 4.75 0.02
CA VAL A 60 -3.69 4.10 -0.42
C VAL A 60 -3.42 4.40 -1.89
N THR A 61 -2.16 4.60 -2.23
CA THR A 61 -1.72 4.70 -3.62
C THR A 61 -1.25 3.35 -4.15
N GLU A 62 -1.06 3.25 -5.46
CA GLU A 62 -0.42 2.08 -6.09
C GLU A 62 1.01 1.86 -5.54
N GLY A 63 1.73 2.95 -5.26
CA GLY A 63 3.07 2.91 -4.67
C GLY A 63 3.07 2.35 -3.25
N ASP A 64 2.04 2.64 -2.46
CA ASP A 64 1.91 2.11 -1.10
C ASP A 64 1.67 0.61 -1.12
N ILE A 65 0.81 0.14 -2.02
CA ILE A 65 0.56 -1.29 -2.20
C ILE A 65 1.87 -2.01 -2.61
N LEU A 66 2.64 -1.42 -3.54
CA LEU A 66 3.95 -1.97 -3.94
C LEU A 66 4.89 -2.14 -2.74
N ARG A 67 5.13 -1.05 -2.00
CA ARG A 67 6.11 -0.98 -0.92
C ARG A 67 5.67 -1.76 0.32
N GLN A 68 4.45 -1.53 0.78
CA GLN A 68 3.95 -2.09 2.05
C GLN A 68 3.55 -3.56 1.90
N CYS A 69 2.96 -3.96 0.77
CA CYS A 69 2.59 -5.37 0.54
C CYS A 69 3.71 -6.21 -0.10
N ARG A 70 4.88 -5.62 -0.40
CA ARG A 70 6.02 -6.27 -1.08
C ARG A 70 5.59 -7.00 -2.36
N LEU A 71 4.99 -6.25 -3.27
CA LEU A 71 4.47 -6.75 -4.56
C LEU A 71 5.31 -6.22 -5.72
N SER A 72 5.27 -6.93 -6.85
CA SER A 72 5.88 -6.46 -8.11
C SER A 72 5.00 -5.48 -8.87
N SER A 73 3.71 -5.39 -8.53
CA SER A 73 2.75 -4.44 -9.08
C SER A 73 1.72 -4.07 -8.01
N GLY A 74 1.41 -2.78 -7.88
CA GLY A 74 0.36 -2.24 -7.02
C GLY A 74 -0.91 -1.86 -7.79
N ARG A 75 -0.94 -2.13 -9.09
CA ARG A 75 -2.06 -1.78 -9.98
C ARG A 75 -3.22 -2.75 -9.83
N ASN A 76 -4.40 -2.31 -10.26
CA ASN A 76 -5.63 -3.09 -10.36
C ASN A 76 -6.27 -3.55 -9.04
N TYR A 77 -5.65 -3.38 -7.86
CA TYR A 77 -6.28 -3.83 -6.60
C TYR A 77 -7.52 -3.01 -6.25
N ALA A 78 -7.47 -1.68 -6.40
CA ALA A 78 -8.64 -0.82 -6.21
C ALA A 78 -9.81 -1.24 -7.11
N THR A 79 -9.57 -1.34 -8.42
CA THR A 79 -10.60 -1.77 -9.39
C THR A 79 -11.12 -3.18 -9.12
N LYS A 80 -10.28 -4.09 -8.60
CA LYS A 80 -10.72 -5.43 -8.20
C LYS A 80 -11.64 -5.40 -6.99
N ILE A 81 -11.37 -4.56 -5.99
CA ILE A 81 -12.28 -4.35 -4.84
C ILE A 81 -13.63 -3.83 -5.34
N GLU A 82 -13.60 -2.76 -6.15
CA GLU A 82 -14.82 -2.14 -6.69
C GLU A 82 -15.68 -3.15 -7.45
N ARG A 83 -15.07 -3.98 -8.32
CA ARG A 83 -15.79 -5.02 -9.08
C ARG A 83 -16.30 -6.16 -8.19
N ALA A 84 -15.50 -6.62 -7.23
CA ALA A 84 -15.87 -7.76 -6.39
C ALA A 84 -17.02 -7.42 -5.44
N LEU A 85 -17.10 -6.18 -4.97
CA LEU A 85 -18.07 -5.75 -3.97
C LEU A 85 -19.16 -4.83 -4.54
N SER A 86 -19.07 -4.45 -5.82
CA SER A 86 -19.94 -3.44 -6.44
C SER A 86 -19.97 -2.12 -5.66
N ILE A 87 -18.81 -1.70 -5.13
CA ILE A 87 -18.63 -0.43 -4.41
C ILE A 87 -17.82 0.56 -5.25
N ARG A 88 -17.84 1.83 -4.89
CA ARG A 88 -17.01 2.86 -5.51
C ARG A 88 -16.06 3.47 -4.49
N LEU A 89 -14.76 3.31 -4.72
CA LEU A 89 -13.76 3.95 -3.86
C LEU A 89 -13.64 5.42 -4.23
N HIS A 90 -13.41 6.27 -3.24
CA HIS A 90 -13.03 7.65 -3.51
C HIS A 90 -11.66 7.65 -4.20
N ARG A 91 -11.52 8.49 -5.21
CA ARG A 91 -10.28 8.63 -5.99
C ARG A 91 -9.87 10.08 -5.95
N GLU A 92 -8.71 10.32 -5.37
CA GLU A 92 -8.07 11.63 -5.34
C GLU A 92 -6.82 11.58 -6.19
N GLN A 93 -6.62 12.58 -7.04
CA GLN A 93 -5.41 12.67 -7.85
C GLN A 93 -4.30 13.30 -7.00
N GLU A 94 -3.20 12.56 -6.82
CA GLU A 94 -2.03 12.98 -6.07
C GLU A 94 -0.85 13.11 -7.05
N GLY A 95 -0.19 14.28 -7.04
CA GLY A 95 1.00 14.51 -7.84
C GLY A 95 2.13 13.57 -7.43
N ASN A 96 2.87 13.02 -8.39
CA ASN A 96 3.98 12.14 -8.06
C ASN A 96 5.12 12.96 -7.40
N PRO A 97 5.81 12.45 -6.37
CA PRO A 97 6.88 13.21 -5.69
C PRO A 97 8.07 13.57 -6.59
N ASP A 98 8.26 12.82 -7.68
CA ASP A 98 9.28 13.09 -8.71
C ASP A 98 8.84 14.19 -9.71
N GLY A 99 7.62 14.72 -9.57
CA GLY A 99 7.05 15.73 -10.45
C GLY A 99 6.56 15.21 -11.81
N ILE A 100 6.64 13.90 -12.07
CA ILE A 100 6.27 13.31 -13.36
C ILE A 100 4.99 12.47 -13.20
N GLY A 101 3.91 12.97 -13.77
CA GLY A 101 2.61 12.31 -13.74
C GLY A 101 1.90 12.44 -12.39
N ALA A 102 0.78 11.73 -12.28
CA ALA A 102 -0.02 11.68 -11.07
C ALA A 102 -0.50 10.25 -10.82
N HIS A 103 -0.65 9.91 -9.55
CA HIS A 103 -1.27 8.66 -9.12
C HIS A 103 -2.62 8.93 -8.47
N PHE A 104 -3.47 7.92 -8.43
CA PHE A 104 -4.69 7.99 -7.63
C PHE A 104 -4.44 7.45 -6.23
N ARG A 105 -4.91 8.21 -5.25
CA ARG A 105 -5.10 7.75 -3.89
C ARG A 105 -6.54 7.23 -3.76
N TYR A 106 -6.66 5.96 -3.42
CA TYR A 106 -7.93 5.26 -3.32
C TYR A 106 -8.34 5.11 -1.86
N ARG A 107 -9.56 5.56 -1.51
CA ARG A 107 -10.04 5.56 -0.13
C ARG A 107 -11.41 4.88 -0.01
N ILE A 108 -11.57 4.05 1.02
CA ILE A 108 -12.87 3.54 1.44
C ILE A 108 -13.60 4.68 2.15
N THR A 109 -14.82 4.99 1.69
CA THR A 109 -15.57 6.17 2.12
C THR A 109 -16.51 5.93 3.29
N SER A 110 -16.84 4.67 3.57
CA SER A 110 -17.87 4.33 4.55
C SER A 110 -17.53 3.09 5.36
N ARG A 111 -18.10 3.02 6.56
CA ARG A 111 -18.04 1.85 7.43
C ARG A 111 -18.65 0.61 6.79
N ALA A 112 -19.77 0.75 6.07
CA ALA A 112 -20.43 -0.33 5.37
C ALA A 112 -19.52 -0.94 4.28
N ASP A 113 -18.79 -0.11 3.55
CA ASP A 113 -17.83 -0.59 2.54
C ASP A 113 -16.61 -1.25 3.18
N ALA A 114 -16.12 -0.70 4.30
CA ALA A 114 -15.04 -1.33 5.07
C ALA A 114 -15.45 -2.71 5.58
N GLU A 115 -16.69 -2.88 6.05
CA GLU A 115 -17.25 -4.18 6.45
C GLU A 115 -17.27 -5.20 5.31
N ARG A 116 -17.66 -4.77 4.11
CA ARG A 116 -17.66 -5.63 2.91
C ARG A 116 -16.24 -6.04 2.53
N VAL A 117 -15.28 -5.11 2.58
CA VAL A 117 -13.86 -5.41 2.31
C VAL A 117 -13.30 -6.37 3.36
N ALA A 118 -13.61 -6.20 4.64
CA ALA A 118 -13.23 -7.13 5.71
C ALA A 118 -13.83 -8.53 5.47
N GLY A 119 -15.12 -8.61 5.12
CA GLY A 119 -15.77 -9.87 4.76
C GLY A 119 -15.12 -10.56 3.55
N LEU A 120 -14.66 -9.79 2.57
CA LEU A 120 -13.93 -10.32 1.42
C LEU A 120 -12.57 -10.91 1.83
N VAL A 121 -11.85 -10.25 2.74
CA VAL A 121 -10.61 -10.80 3.33
C VAL A 121 -10.89 -12.12 4.04
N ASP A 122 -11.95 -12.20 4.85
CA ASP A 122 -12.33 -13.42 5.55
C ASP A 122 -12.66 -14.56 4.59
N GLN A 123 -13.41 -14.29 3.51
CA GLN A 123 -13.67 -15.28 2.46
C GLN A 123 -12.37 -15.79 1.82
N MET A 124 -11.41 -14.89 1.57
CA MET A 124 -10.10 -15.26 1.04
C MET A 124 -9.27 -16.10 2.02
N ARG A 125 -9.40 -15.87 3.33
CA ARG A 125 -8.75 -16.68 4.37
C ARG A 125 -9.44 -18.04 4.54
N GLN A 126 -10.75 -18.07 4.48
CA GLN A 126 -11.53 -19.31 4.55
C GLN A 126 -11.20 -20.25 3.38
N ARG A 127 -11.12 -19.74 2.14
CA ARG A 127 -10.76 -20.55 0.95
C ARG A 127 -9.40 -21.25 1.02
N ARG A 128 -8.52 -20.83 1.93
CA ARG A 128 -7.20 -21.45 2.14
C ARG A 128 -7.04 -22.09 3.53
N ASN A 129 -8.14 -22.24 4.27
CA ASN A 129 -8.14 -22.78 5.63
C ASN A 129 -7.30 -21.94 6.63
N ALA A 130 -7.25 -20.62 6.45
CA ALA A 130 -6.66 -19.70 7.42
C ALA A 130 -7.75 -19.14 8.35
N PRO A 131 -7.42 -18.81 9.61
CA PRO A 131 -8.37 -18.18 10.53
C PRO A 131 -8.88 -16.84 9.98
N PRO A 132 -10.18 -16.54 10.10
CA PRO A 132 -10.70 -15.22 9.76
C PRO A 132 -10.09 -14.13 10.65
N LEU A 133 -10.34 -12.88 10.32
CA LEU A 133 -10.04 -11.74 11.19
C LEU A 133 -10.73 -11.95 12.54
N SER A 134 -10.01 -11.67 13.63
CA SER A 134 -10.63 -11.72 14.96
C SER A 134 -11.70 -10.62 15.08
N LEU A 135 -12.73 -10.84 15.90
CA LEU A 135 -13.79 -9.83 16.10
C LEU A 135 -13.23 -8.47 16.56
N GLN A 136 -12.22 -8.50 17.43
CA GLN A 136 -11.54 -7.30 17.92
C GLN A 136 -10.76 -6.59 16.82
N GLU A 137 -9.99 -7.34 16.02
CA GLU A 137 -9.21 -6.81 14.89
C GLU A 137 -10.14 -6.19 13.82
N ARG A 138 -11.18 -6.94 13.43
CA ARG A 138 -12.19 -6.48 12.48
C ARG A 138 -12.88 -5.22 12.98
N GLY A 139 -13.35 -5.22 14.23
CA GLY A 139 -13.99 -4.06 14.85
C GLY A 139 -13.09 -2.83 14.90
N ALA A 140 -11.81 -3.01 15.27
CA ALA A 140 -10.83 -1.92 15.26
C ALA A 140 -10.65 -1.35 13.85
N LEU A 141 -10.44 -2.19 12.84
CA LEU A 141 -10.24 -1.75 11.45
C LEU A 141 -11.45 -0.96 10.94
N ILE A 142 -12.67 -1.46 11.17
CA ILE A 142 -13.92 -0.85 10.68
C ILE A 142 -14.25 0.45 11.42
N ALA A 143 -13.96 0.56 12.72
CA ALA A 143 -14.29 1.73 13.53
C ALA A 143 -13.62 3.02 13.04
N ARG A 144 -12.53 2.91 12.27
CA ARG A 144 -11.78 4.03 11.66
C ARG A 144 -12.50 4.69 10.49
N TYR A 145 -13.54 4.05 9.95
CA TYR A 145 -14.34 4.58 8.87
C TYR A 145 -15.61 5.23 9.42
N PRO A 146 -16.04 6.36 8.85
CA PRO A 146 -17.25 7.03 9.28
C PRO A 146 -18.47 6.14 9.00
N GLU A 147 -19.47 6.18 9.89
CA GLU A 147 -20.80 5.75 9.49
C GLU A 147 -21.22 6.57 8.28
N GLN A 148 -21.75 5.91 7.27
CA GLN A 148 -22.13 6.55 6.02
C GLN A 148 -23.14 7.65 6.38
N ALA A 149 -22.75 8.91 6.21
CA ALA A 149 -23.74 9.98 6.23
C ALA A 149 -24.68 9.66 5.06
N VAL A 150 -25.95 9.41 5.36
CA VAL A 150 -26.98 9.31 4.34
C VAL A 150 -27.02 10.70 3.70
N THR A 151 -26.26 10.90 2.64
CA THR A 151 -26.42 12.05 1.77
C THR A 151 -27.78 11.84 1.11
N ALA A 152 -28.81 12.40 1.74
CA ALA A 152 -30.09 12.62 1.11
C ALA A 152 -29.79 13.35 -0.20
N ALA A 153 -30.04 12.67 -1.31
CA ALA A 153 -29.99 13.29 -2.62
C ALA A 153 -31.01 14.43 -2.62
N ALA A 154 -30.51 15.66 -2.80
CA ALA A 154 -31.32 16.84 -3.13
C ALA A 154 -31.49 16.92 -4.65
#